data_AF-A0A0N4YF58-F1
#
_entry.id   AF-A0A0N4YF58-F1
#
_cell.length_a   1.000
_cell.length_b   1.000
_cell.length_c   1.000
_cell.angle_alpha   90.00
_cell.angle_beta   90.00
_cell.angle_gamma   90.00
#
_symmetry.space_group_name_H-M   'P 1'
#
loop_
_entity.id
_entity.type
_entity.pdbx_description
1 polymer ?
#
loop_
_entity_poly.entity_id
_entity_poly.type
_entity_poly.pdbx_seq_one_letter_code
_entity_poly.pdbx_strand_id
1 'polypeptide(L)'
;MMIGSMLPSSSMDGITQSVLSLLNEKVVDDCVMEPYLEATAQWRIDYLLDIIQSGLSILHTEITADEGSPPGKKQKTTTLMPVDRLQKALRYLKYLLKSYTTNQMVTCVHLYQLEQYYKTLSTIRHFVDLRIGNEVVDVGIPDALIVEAFEMKQTLAAVLVNCKGGLLVVQAVPMSSRRDGGLPGVLVLVWDRTEDDDEHMIRFIKDMCTELEWFENDVLSSMGNLVSDDAVPFLIQLSESLLRCVGLTMAAFDFSAQQLGDTDSPNEELVNTVRQYPEVACRLVVAFCSSSTPGSLMPAVLGAAKQLLEIECIDGDPLIPVLDSVPKWLIKCVEKEDNIDEKAASDAYLMLWKTFLDRKDYTEEMLDKSINICAVMLLNYLTQSNEDKRDVPDPRLHDYEVTLPISIILHRVIFKNKLLMTKFMERMGGLSCSDLLYSDSLDGDACLLRLGSCAQLVLLCDLTAHGVLKVGGSTSTVQRTSQAVRDLLEIIHERVESVAKNNPPED
;
A
#
# COMPACT_ATOMS: atom_id res chain seq x y z
N MET A 1 38.69 4.48 3.05
CA MET A 1 39.89 5.35 3.07
C MET A 1 39.40 6.77 2.82
N MET A 2 39.46 7.67 3.81
CA MET A 2 38.76 8.96 3.75
C MET A 2 39.58 9.99 2.96
N ILE A 3 38.94 10.76 2.06
CA ILE A 3 39.60 11.83 1.29
C ILE A 3 40.20 12.88 2.22
N GLY A 4 39.55 13.17 3.35
CA GLY A 4 40.02 14.15 4.34
C GLY A 4 41.32 13.76 5.06
N SER A 5 41.70 12.48 5.09
CA SER A 5 42.95 12.05 5.74
C SER A 5 44.19 12.11 4.83
N MET A 6 44.03 12.51 3.56
CA MET A 6 45.12 12.58 2.58
C MET A 6 45.45 14.00 2.08
N LEU A 7 44.73 15.02 2.57
CA LEU A 7 44.88 16.41 2.14
C LEU A 7 45.48 17.28 3.26
N PRO A 8 46.37 18.24 2.92
CA PRO A 8 46.87 19.23 3.89
C PRO A 8 45.72 20.08 4.43
N SER A 9 45.73 20.39 5.72
CA SER A 9 44.69 21.18 6.41
C SER A 9 44.42 22.54 5.74
N SER A 10 45.43 23.17 5.14
CA SER A 10 45.30 24.43 4.39
C SER A 10 44.54 24.32 3.07
N SER A 11 44.50 23.13 2.46
CA SER A 11 43.73 22.87 1.22
C SER A 11 42.32 22.37 1.53
N MET A 12 42.12 21.75 2.70
CA MET A 12 40.82 21.29 3.16
C MET A 12 39.83 22.45 3.32
N ASP A 13 40.23 23.56 3.92
CA ASP A 13 39.33 24.70 4.11
C ASP A 13 38.79 25.26 2.78
N GLY A 14 39.64 25.39 1.76
CA GLY A 14 39.23 25.87 0.43
C GLY A 14 38.32 24.88 -0.31
N ILE A 15 38.59 23.57 -0.18
CA ILE A 15 37.76 22.52 -0.76
C ILE A 15 36.42 22.44 -0.05
N THR A 16 36.40 22.46 1.29
CA THR A 16 35.19 22.47 2.10
C THR A 16 34.33 23.67 1.72
N GLN A 17 34.87 24.90 1.67
CA GLN A 17 34.09 26.08 1.24
C GLN A 17 33.54 25.96 -0.19
N SER A 18 34.31 25.36 -1.11
CA SER A 18 33.85 25.14 -2.49
C SER A 18 32.71 24.12 -2.56
N VAL A 19 32.78 23.04 -1.77
CA VAL A 19 31.72 22.03 -1.65
C VAL A 19 30.47 22.62 -0.98
N LEU A 20 30.64 23.42 0.07
CA LEU A 20 29.53 24.08 0.78
C LEU A 20 28.80 25.10 -0.11
N SER A 21 29.52 25.88 -0.93
CA SER A 21 28.92 26.80 -1.91
C SER A 21 28.22 26.02 -3.03
N LEU A 22 28.83 24.94 -3.53
CA LEU A 22 28.21 24.05 -4.53
C LEU A 22 26.89 23.47 -4.01
N LEU A 23 26.90 22.91 -2.80
CA LEU A 23 25.75 22.33 -2.12
C LEU A 23 24.72 23.37 -1.67
N ASN A 24 25.00 24.67 -1.71
CA ASN A 24 24.01 25.70 -1.36
C ASN A 24 23.41 26.35 -2.61
N GLU A 25 24.24 26.73 -3.57
CA GLU A 25 23.84 27.59 -4.70
C GLU A 25 23.35 26.83 -5.94
N LYS A 26 23.73 25.56 -6.11
CA LYS A 26 23.41 24.79 -7.34
C LYS A 26 22.55 23.57 -7.04
N VAL A 27 21.81 23.15 -8.06
CA VAL A 27 21.27 21.78 -8.14
C VAL A 27 22.44 20.88 -8.50
N VAL A 28 22.75 19.94 -7.62
CA VAL A 28 23.81 18.95 -7.82
C VAL A 28 23.18 17.68 -8.37
N ASP A 29 23.80 17.10 -9.39
CA ASP A 29 23.32 15.86 -10.01
C ASP A 29 23.37 14.69 -9.01
N ASP A 30 22.34 13.85 -9.02
CA ASP A 30 22.12 12.78 -8.04
C ASP A 30 23.28 11.78 -8.03
N CYS A 31 23.94 11.56 -9.18
CA CYS A 31 25.08 10.65 -9.31
C CYS A 31 26.35 11.12 -8.59
N VAL A 32 26.46 12.41 -8.26
CA VAL A 32 27.64 13.00 -7.59
C VAL A 32 27.30 13.64 -6.26
N MET A 33 26.01 13.78 -5.93
CA MET A 33 25.54 14.41 -4.70
C MET A 33 25.91 13.62 -3.43
N GLU A 34 25.72 12.29 -3.44
CA GLU A 34 25.93 11.45 -2.24
C GLU A 34 27.35 11.60 -1.64
N PRO A 35 28.45 11.54 -2.43
CA PRO A 35 29.80 11.77 -1.89
C PRO A 35 30.02 13.15 -1.25
N TYR A 36 29.41 14.21 -1.81
CA TYR A 36 29.54 15.56 -1.26
C TYR A 36 28.73 15.74 0.02
N LEU A 37 27.53 15.15 0.09
CA LEU A 37 26.74 15.13 1.32
C LEU A 37 27.43 14.33 2.42
N GLU A 38 28.04 13.18 2.09
CA GLU A 38 28.77 12.38 3.08
C GLU A 38 29.97 13.15 3.66
N ALA A 39 30.76 13.76 2.77
CA ALA A 39 31.89 14.57 3.17
C ALA A 39 31.45 15.76 4.03
N THR A 40 30.35 16.42 3.66
CA THR A 40 29.86 17.59 4.39
C THR A 40 29.25 17.20 5.74
N ALA A 41 28.54 16.08 5.83
CA ALA A 41 28.03 15.57 7.10
C ALA A 41 29.18 15.28 8.09
N GLN A 42 30.34 14.81 7.60
CA GLN A 42 31.52 14.59 8.42
C GLN A 42 32.26 15.89 8.78
N TRP A 43 32.29 16.88 7.89
CA TRP A 43 33.07 18.11 8.08
C TRP A 43 32.31 19.22 8.82
N ARG A 44 31.03 19.42 8.50
CA ARG A 44 30.17 20.54 8.93
C ARG A 44 28.69 20.16 8.84
N ILE A 45 28.23 19.22 9.70
CA ILE A 45 26.82 18.80 9.73
C ILE A 45 25.86 19.98 9.97
N ASP A 46 26.22 20.93 10.84
CA ASP A 46 25.39 22.10 11.15
C ASP A 46 25.02 22.90 9.90
N TYR A 47 25.93 23.01 8.93
CA TYR A 47 25.66 23.72 7.68
C TYR A 47 24.65 23.00 6.80
N LEU A 48 24.67 21.65 6.77
CA LEU A 48 23.63 20.88 6.08
C LEU A 48 22.28 21.05 6.78
N LEU A 49 22.27 21.06 8.11
CA LEU A 49 21.05 21.29 8.89
C LEU A 49 20.47 22.69 8.64
N ASP A 50 21.32 23.71 8.50
CA ASP A 50 20.89 25.07 8.15
C ASP A 50 20.30 25.15 6.73
N ILE A 51 20.91 24.44 5.75
CA ILE A 51 20.35 24.35 4.39
C ILE A 51 18.96 23.70 4.42
N ILE A 52 18.82 22.59 5.15
CA ILE A 52 17.54 21.87 5.27
C ILE A 52 16.49 22.77 5.95
N GLN A 53 16.84 23.40 7.08
CA GLN A 53 15.92 24.30 7.79
C GLN A 53 15.47 25.46 6.89
N SER A 54 16.41 26.06 6.16
CA SER A 54 16.10 27.17 5.24
C SER A 54 15.15 26.73 4.12
N GLY A 55 15.36 25.55 3.52
CA GLY A 55 14.47 25.04 2.48
C GLY A 55 13.10 24.63 3.00
N LEU A 56 13.00 24.02 4.19
CA LEU A 56 11.73 23.65 4.81
C LEU A 56 10.92 24.86 5.28
N SER A 57 11.60 25.94 5.70
CA SER A 57 10.93 27.17 6.16
C SER A 57 10.04 27.82 5.10
N ILE A 58 10.21 27.43 3.82
CA ILE A 58 9.38 27.87 2.70
C ILE A 58 7.92 27.46 2.89
N LEU A 59 7.65 26.36 3.60
CA LEU A 59 6.29 25.92 3.91
C LEU A 59 5.54 26.89 4.86
N HIS A 60 6.27 27.73 5.60
CA HIS A 60 5.69 28.76 6.47
C HIS A 60 5.57 30.13 5.79
N THR A 61 6.25 30.34 4.67
CA THR A 61 6.13 31.58 3.89
C THR A 61 5.17 31.34 2.74
N GLU A 62 4.02 32.00 2.73
CA GLU A 62 3.08 31.96 1.60
C GLU A 62 3.82 32.17 0.28
N ILE A 63 3.86 31.16 -0.58
CA ILE A 63 4.40 31.28 -1.93
C ILE A 63 3.36 32.05 -2.73
N THR A 64 3.46 33.38 -2.67
CA THR A 64 2.74 34.23 -3.61
C THR A 64 3.48 34.16 -4.94
N ALA A 65 2.85 33.56 -5.95
CA ALA A 65 3.27 33.74 -7.33
C ALA A 65 3.17 35.26 -7.62
N ASP A 66 4.31 35.90 -7.85
CA ASP A 66 4.43 37.32 -8.19
C ASP A 66 3.91 37.55 -9.62
N GLU A 67 2.60 37.43 -9.82
CA GLU A 67 1.90 37.96 -10.99
C GLU A 67 1.56 39.44 -10.71
N GLY A 68 2.49 40.36 -10.98
CA GLY A 68 2.08 41.77 -11.03
C GLY A 68 3.12 42.88 -10.96
N SER A 69 4.41 42.60 -10.75
CA SER A 69 5.39 43.69 -10.58
C SER A 69 6.11 44.07 -11.89
N PRO A 70 6.08 45.35 -12.35
CA PRO A 70 6.74 45.78 -13.59
C PRO A 70 8.27 45.66 -13.48
N PRO A 71 9.02 45.59 -14.61
CA PRO A 71 10.40 45.11 -14.64
C PRO A 71 11.37 46.15 -14.05
N GLY A 72 11.42 46.22 -12.73
CA GLY A 72 12.45 46.92 -11.96
C GLY A 72 13.68 46.04 -11.83
N LYS A 73 14.74 46.38 -12.57
CA LYS A 73 16.14 45.91 -12.45
C LYS A 73 16.34 44.69 -11.51
N LYS A 74 16.20 43.48 -12.07
CA LYS A 74 16.60 42.23 -11.40
C LYS A 74 18.08 42.31 -11.02
N GLN A 75 18.35 42.48 -9.73
CA GLN A 75 19.62 42.08 -9.13
C GLN A 75 19.76 40.58 -9.41
N LYS A 76 20.86 40.16 -10.04
CA LYS A 76 21.21 38.75 -10.20
C LYS A 76 21.50 38.17 -8.81
N THR A 77 20.48 37.74 -8.09
CA THR A 77 20.66 36.87 -6.93
C THR A 77 20.80 35.44 -7.44
N THR A 78 21.97 34.85 -7.18
CA THR A 78 22.37 33.47 -7.47
C THR A 78 21.60 32.43 -6.63
N THR A 79 20.39 32.77 -6.19
CA THR A 79 19.63 32.01 -5.19
C THR A 79 18.57 31.15 -5.89
N LEU A 80 18.54 29.86 -5.55
CA LEU A 80 17.56 28.89 -6.07
C LEU A 80 16.12 29.38 -5.88
N MET A 81 15.20 28.97 -6.76
CA MET A 81 13.77 29.29 -6.60
C MET A 81 13.22 28.57 -5.35
N PRO A 82 12.14 29.07 -4.70
CA PRO A 82 11.61 28.47 -3.48
C PRO A 82 11.30 26.96 -3.60
N VAL A 83 10.67 26.54 -4.69
CA VAL A 83 10.36 25.14 -4.98
C VAL A 83 11.63 24.28 -5.06
N ASP A 84 12.67 24.77 -5.75
CA ASP A 84 13.95 24.06 -5.87
C ASP A 84 14.66 23.92 -4.51
N ARG A 85 14.54 24.93 -3.64
CA ARG A 85 15.11 24.89 -2.28
C ARG A 85 14.38 23.88 -1.40
N LEU A 86 13.05 23.82 -1.48
CA LEU A 86 12.26 22.83 -0.74
C LEU A 86 12.61 21.42 -1.22
N GLN A 87 12.62 21.19 -2.53
CA GLN A 87 13.02 19.90 -3.11
C GLN A 87 14.42 19.50 -2.68
N LYS A 88 15.37 20.43 -2.71
CA LYS A 88 16.73 20.20 -2.24
C LYS A 88 16.82 19.85 -0.76
N ALA A 89 16.08 20.55 0.10
CA ALA A 89 16.02 20.25 1.52
C ALA A 89 15.46 18.85 1.79
N LEU A 90 14.38 18.46 1.11
CA LEU A 90 13.80 17.11 1.21
C LEU A 90 14.81 16.04 0.76
N ARG A 91 15.51 16.26 -0.36
CA ARG A 91 16.57 15.34 -0.84
C ARG A 91 17.70 15.19 0.17
N TYR A 92 18.17 16.30 0.74
CA TYR A 92 19.28 16.28 1.70
C TYR A 92 18.85 15.57 2.98
N LEU A 93 17.65 15.87 3.50
CA LEU A 93 17.09 15.17 4.65
C LEU A 93 16.93 13.67 4.38
N LYS A 94 16.41 13.27 3.22
CA LYS A 94 16.31 11.86 2.79
C LYS A 94 17.66 11.17 2.82
N TYR A 95 18.71 11.84 2.34
CA TYR A 95 20.07 11.32 2.38
C TYR A 95 20.58 11.12 3.82
N LEU A 96 20.39 12.13 4.70
CA LEU A 96 20.83 12.06 6.10
C LEU A 96 20.20 10.85 6.82
N LEU A 97 18.93 10.55 6.55
CA LEU A 97 18.22 9.42 7.14
C LEU A 97 18.57 8.06 6.49
N LYS A 98 18.95 8.05 5.20
CA LYS A 98 19.32 6.83 4.47
C LYS A 98 20.71 6.30 4.87
N SER A 99 21.68 7.20 5.12
CA SER A 99 23.04 6.81 5.49
C SER A 99 23.10 6.38 6.96
N TYR A 100 23.48 5.13 7.24
CA TYR A 100 23.52 4.59 8.61
C TYR A 100 24.33 5.46 9.58
N THR A 101 25.55 5.84 9.18
CA THR A 101 26.47 6.63 10.01
C THR A 101 25.95 8.05 10.27
N THR A 102 25.28 8.62 9.27
CA THR A 102 24.74 9.99 9.37
C THR A 102 23.44 10.00 10.15
N ASN A 103 22.57 9.01 9.93
CA ASN A 103 21.32 8.83 10.65
C ASN A 103 21.61 8.70 12.15
N GLN A 104 22.49 7.78 12.55
CA GLN A 104 22.87 7.60 13.96
C GLN A 104 23.42 8.90 14.59
N MET A 105 24.25 9.66 13.86
CA MET A 105 24.75 10.94 14.34
C MET A 105 23.63 11.95 14.56
N VAL A 106 22.73 12.10 13.58
CA VAL A 106 21.65 13.10 13.64
C VAL A 106 20.61 12.71 14.70
N THR A 107 20.26 11.42 14.86
CA THR A 107 19.30 10.96 15.86
C THR A 107 19.84 11.04 17.29
N CYS A 108 21.14 10.87 17.50
CA CYS A 108 21.74 10.92 18.84
C CYS A 108 22.18 12.33 19.26
N VAL A 109 22.63 13.17 18.32
CA VAL A 109 23.23 14.49 18.63
C VAL A 109 22.33 15.66 18.25
N HIS A 110 21.54 15.52 17.17
CA HIS A 110 20.74 16.59 16.59
C HIS A 110 19.23 16.28 16.60
N LEU A 111 18.77 15.53 17.62
CA LEU A 111 17.37 15.12 17.75
C LEU A 111 16.41 16.32 17.73
N TYR A 112 16.77 17.40 18.42
CA TYR A 112 15.97 18.62 18.46
C TYR A 112 15.73 19.20 17.06
N GLN A 113 16.75 19.19 16.19
CA GLN A 113 16.61 19.68 14.82
C GLN A 113 15.65 18.80 14.00
N LEU A 114 15.70 17.47 14.17
CA LEU A 114 14.74 16.56 13.53
C LEU A 114 13.30 16.83 13.99
N GLU A 115 13.08 17.10 15.28
CA GLU A 115 11.75 17.48 15.77
C GLU A 115 11.27 18.80 15.16
N GLN A 116 12.16 19.78 14.95
CA GLN A 116 11.80 21.04 14.29
C GLN A 116 11.44 20.82 12.81
N TYR A 117 12.17 19.94 12.10
CA TYR A 117 11.83 19.57 10.73
C TYR A 117 10.46 18.88 10.65
N TYR A 118 10.19 17.95 11.57
CA TYR A 118 8.89 17.30 11.67
C TYR A 118 7.76 18.32 11.89
N LYS A 119 7.91 19.24 12.85
CA LYS A 119 6.94 20.32 13.10
C LYS A 119 6.72 21.22 11.89
N THR A 120 7.80 21.57 11.18
CA THR A 120 7.73 22.38 9.96
C THR A 120 6.95 21.64 8.88
N LEU A 121 7.25 20.35 8.68
CA LEU A 121 6.57 19.50 7.70
C LEU A 121 5.11 19.20 8.06
N SER A 122 4.70 19.32 9.32
CA SER A 122 3.28 19.18 9.71
C SER A 122 2.36 20.19 9.02
N THR A 123 2.89 21.31 8.54
CA THR A 123 2.13 22.26 7.69
C THR A 123 1.64 21.66 6.38
N ILE A 124 2.24 20.56 5.90
CA ILE A 124 1.87 19.94 4.62
C ILE A 124 0.40 19.51 4.57
N ARG A 125 -0.17 19.17 5.73
CA ARG A 125 -1.59 18.84 5.90
C ARG A 125 -2.49 19.97 5.37
N HIS A 126 -2.15 21.23 5.69
CA HIS A 126 -2.91 22.38 5.20
C HIS A 126 -2.90 22.47 3.67
N PHE A 127 -1.77 22.18 3.02
CA PHE A 127 -1.69 22.18 1.56
C PHE A 127 -2.52 21.05 0.94
N VAL A 128 -2.57 19.87 1.58
CA VAL A 128 -3.45 18.77 1.16
C VAL A 128 -4.92 19.18 1.29
N ASP A 129 -5.31 19.77 2.41
CA ASP A 129 -6.68 20.23 2.65
C ASP A 129 -7.11 21.29 1.62
N LEU A 130 -6.22 22.24 1.26
CA LEU A 130 -6.47 23.23 0.20
C LEU A 130 -6.70 22.57 -1.18
N ARG A 131 -5.90 21.55 -1.52
CA ARG A 131 -6.05 20.80 -2.78
C ARG A 131 -7.37 20.04 -2.83
N ILE A 132 -7.82 19.48 -1.70
CA ILE A 132 -9.10 18.76 -1.60
C ILE A 132 -10.29 19.73 -1.65
N GLY A 133 -10.18 20.89 -0.99
CA GLY A 133 -11.26 21.89 -0.90
C GLY A 133 -11.59 22.62 -2.20
N ASN A 134 -10.86 22.36 -3.30
CA ASN A 134 -10.95 23.12 -4.56
C ASN A 134 -10.81 24.64 -4.36
N GLU A 135 -10.14 25.09 -3.30
CA GLU A 135 -9.79 26.49 -3.15
C GLU A 135 -8.73 26.80 -4.22
N VAL A 136 -9.13 27.58 -5.24
CA VAL A 136 -8.35 27.94 -6.44
C VAL A 136 -7.19 28.89 -6.07
N VAL A 137 -6.41 28.54 -5.07
CA VAL A 137 -5.18 29.21 -4.72
C VAL A 137 -4.06 28.34 -5.25
N ASP A 138 -3.48 28.75 -6.38
CA ASP A 138 -2.21 28.19 -6.81
C ASP A 138 -1.16 28.58 -5.76
N VAL A 139 -0.91 27.67 -4.83
CA VAL A 139 0.08 27.84 -3.77
C VAL A 139 1.51 27.70 -4.31
N GLY A 140 1.70 27.54 -5.63
CA GLY A 140 3.01 27.48 -6.28
C GLY A 140 3.86 26.25 -5.94
N ILE A 141 3.32 25.28 -5.17
CA ILE A 141 3.97 24.00 -4.85
C ILE A 141 3.36 22.89 -5.73
N PRO A 142 4.18 22.19 -6.54
CA PRO A 142 3.72 21.05 -7.31
C PRO A 142 3.24 19.90 -6.42
N ASP A 143 2.20 19.20 -6.84
CA ASP A 143 1.61 18.07 -6.12
C ASP A 143 2.62 16.98 -5.77
N ALA A 144 3.54 16.66 -6.69
CA ALA A 144 4.61 15.70 -6.45
C ALA A 144 5.50 16.07 -5.25
N LEU A 145 5.74 17.38 -5.05
CA LEU A 145 6.55 17.88 -3.94
C LEU A 145 5.75 17.89 -2.62
N ILE A 146 4.43 18.07 -2.69
CA ILE A 146 3.54 17.92 -1.55
C ILE A 146 3.55 16.47 -1.05
N VAL A 147 3.44 15.50 -1.97
CA VAL A 147 3.52 14.07 -1.66
C VAL A 147 4.90 13.72 -1.09
N GLU A 148 5.99 14.22 -1.67
CA GLU A 148 7.36 13.97 -1.16
C GLU A 148 7.57 14.54 0.26
N ALA A 149 7.07 15.75 0.52
CA ALA A 149 7.12 16.35 1.86
C ALA A 149 6.28 15.56 2.88
N PHE A 150 5.11 15.07 2.46
CA PHE A 150 4.26 14.21 3.28
C PHE A 150 4.95 12.87 3.60
N GLU A 151 5.54 12.20 2.60
CA GLU A 151 6.32 10.97 2.80
C GLU A 151 7.48 11.21 3.79
N MET A 152 8.16 12.34 3.67
CA MET A 152 9.25 12.72 4.57
C MET A 152 8.78 12.96 6.00
N LYS A 153 7.62 13.62 6.19
CA LYS A 153 7.00 13.80 7.51
C LYS A 153 6.75 12.45 8.19
N GLN A 154 6.12 11.52 7.47
CA GLN A 154 5.81 10.17 7.99
C GLN A 154 7.09 9.39 8.30
N THR A 155 8.11 9.48 7.44
CA THR A 155 9.42 8.86 7.67
C THR A 155 10.10 9.41 8.92
N LEU A 156 10.06 10.73 9.12
CA LEU A 156 10.58 11.37 10.33
C LEU A 156 9.81 10.92 11.57
N ALA A 157 8.48 10.79 11.52
CA ALA A 157 7.69 10.31 12.65
C ALA A 157 8.17 8.91 13.07
N ALA A 158 8.31 7.99 12.13
CA ALA A 158 8.81 6.63 12.39
C ALA A 158 10.23 6.62 12.99
N VAL A 159 11.12 7.51 12.54
CA VAL A 159 12.46 7.68 13.11
C VAL A 159 12.39 8.26 14.54
N LEU A 160 11.61 9.31 14.75
CA LEU A 160 11.51 10.04 16.02
C LEU A 160 10.91 9.19 17.15
N VAL A 161 9.97 8.28 16.83
CA VAL A 161 9.45 7.28 17.77
C VAL A 161 10.58 6.36 18.27
N ASN A 162 11.54 6.02 17.41
CA ASN A 162 12.65 5.11 17.73
C ASN A 162 13.84 5.79 18.43
N CYS A 163 14.01 7.11 18.29
CA CYS A 163 15.22 7.84 18.71
C CYS A 163 15.54 7.78 20.21
N LYS A 164 14.54 7.59 21.08
CA LYS A 164 14.70 7.56 22.54
C LYS A 164 14.44 6.17 23.17
N GLY A 165 13.94 5.21 22.38
CA GLY A 165 13.48 3.90 22.86
C GLY A 165 14.50 2.75 22.84
N GLY A 166 15.76 3.02 22.48
CA GLY A 166 16.83 2.00 22.48
C GLY A 166 16.79 0.99 21.32
N LEU A 167 16.04 1.25 20.24
CA LEU A 167 16.02 0.37 19.07
C LEU A 167 16.27 1.18 17.78
N LEU A 168 17.50 1.18 17.29
CA LEU A 168 17.82 1.61 15.92
C LEU A 168 18.08 0.35 15.08
N VAL A 169 17.01 -0.28 14.60
CA VAL A 169 17.09 -1.24 13.48
C VAL A 169 16.65 -0.52 12.22
N VAL A 170 17.53 0.31 11.65
CA VAL A 170 17.37 0.74 10.25
C VAL A 170 18.16 -0.23 9.39
N GLN A 171 17.57 -1.36 9.01
CA GLN A 171 18.01 -2.04 7.80
C GLN A 171 17.48 -1.26 6.60
N ALA A 172 18.39 -0.61 5.88
CA ALA A 172 18.12 -0.15 4.53
C ALA A 172 17.73 -1.36 3.68
N VAL A 173 16.46 -1.50 3.34
CA VAL A 173 16.04 -2.41 2.27
C VAL A 173 16.61 -1.83 0.97
N PRO A 174 17.50 -2.54 0.25
CA PRO A 174 17.94 -2.08 -1.05
C PRO A 174 16.78 -2.22 -2.03
N MET A 175 16.44 -1.12 -2.69
CA MET A 175 15.77 -1.20 -3.99
C MET A 175 16.68 -2.00 -4.93
N SER A 176 16.24 -3.22 -5.25
CA SER A 176 16.76 -4.18 -6.23
C SER A 176 17.58 -5.39 -5.72
N SER A 177 17.18 -6.55 -6.25
CA SER A 177 17.84 -7.88 -6.31
C SER A 177 17.75 -8.80 -5.08
N ARG A 178 16.74 -9.69 -5.10
CA ARG A 178 16.78 -10.99 -4.42
C ARG A 178 17.81 -11.91 -5.10
N ARG A 179 18.72 -12.50 -4.31
CA ARG A 179 19.12 -13.91 -4.40
C ARG A 179 19.91 -14.32 -3.15
N ASP A 180 19.57 -15.53 -2.69
CA ASP A 180 20.24 -16.37 -1.70
C ASP A 180 19.97 -16.14 -0.21
N GLY A 181 19.52 -17.23 0.41
CA GLY A 181 19.06 -17.31 1.79
C GLY A 181 20.21 -17.34 2.78
N GLY A 182 20.10 -16.45 3.76
CA GLY A 182 20.89 -16.39 4.98
C GLY A 182 20.36 -15.20 5.77
N LEU A 183 19.72 -15.44 6.92
CA LEU A 183 19.28 -14.38 7.81
C LEU A 183 20.50 -13.56 8.26
N PRO A 184 20.55 -12.24 8.02
CA PRO A 184 21.56 -11.40 8.64
C PRO A 184 21.18 -11.19 10.11
N GLY A 185 22.08 -11.58 11.02
CA GLY A 185 21.92 -11.35 12.45
C GLY A 185 21.84 -9.85 12.77
N VAL A 186 20.79 -9.48 13.51
CA VAL A 186 20.58 -8.13 14.05
C VAL A 186 21.22 -8.07 15.44
N LEU A 187 22.13 -7.12 15.66
CA LEU A 187 22.65 -6.81 16.98
C LEU A 187 21.76 -5.72 17.60
N VAL A 188 20.90 -6.09 18.54
CA VAL A 188 20.05 -5.17 19.31
C VAL A 188 20.85 -4.72 20.55
N LEU A 189 21.09 -3.42 20.69
CA LEU A 189 21.65 -2.85 21.92
C LEU A 189 20.53 -2.12 22.67
N VAL A 190 19.96 -2.77 23.68
CA VAL A 190 18.99 -2.17 24.61
C VAL A 190 19.76 -1.32 25.63
N TRP A 191 19.32 -0.07 25.84
CA TRP A 191 19.75 0.79 26.94
C TRP A 191 18.54 1.08 27.84
N ASP A 192 18.78 1.33 29.13
CA ASP A 192 17.75 1.65 30.14
C ASP A 192 16.90 2.85 29.71
N ARG A 193 15.57 2.68 29.71
CA ARG A 193 14.56 3.69 29.37
C ARG A 193 14.31 4.63 30.55
N THR A 194 14.16 5.92 30.28
CA THR A 194 13.74 6.94 31.26
C THR A 194 12.27 7.35 31.05
N GLU A 195 11.61 7.90 32.06
CA GLU A 195 10.22 8.37 31.95
C GLU A 195 10.02 9.45 30.85
N ASP A 196 11.05 10.23 30.53
CA ASP A 196 11.05 11.23 29.44
C ASP A 196 11.05 10.56 28.03
N ASP A 197 11.50 9.31 27.94
CA ASP A 197 11.51 8.54 26.70
C ASP A 197 10.10 7.97 26.39
N ASP A 198 9.36 7.57 27.43
CA ASP A 198 7.98 7.08 27.34
C ASP A 198 7.03 8.20 26.87
N GLU A 199 7.08 9.38 27.50
CA GLU A 199 6.25 10.53 27.11
C GLU A 199 6.53 10.96 25.65
N HIS A 200 7.79 10.92 25.24
CA HIS A 200 8.20 11.23 23.88
C HIS A 200 7.61 10.25 22.86
N MET A 201 7.69 8.94 23.12
CA MET A 201 7.08 7.92 22.27
C MET A 201 5.56 8.08 22.19
N ILE A 202 4.90 8.23 23.35
CA ILE A 202 3.44 8.42 23.43
C ILE A 202 3.01 9.59 22.55
N ARG A 203 3.71 10.73 22.62
CA ARG A 203 3.42 11.92 21.82
C ARG A 203 3.44 11.61 20.32
N PHE A 204 4.52 11.01 19.81
CA PHE A 204 4.64 10.76 18.37
C PHE A 204 3.68 9.68 17.88
N ILE A 205 3.42 8.64 18.68
CA ILE A 205 2.43 7.62 18.31
C ILE A 205 1.02 8.24 18.23
N LYS A 206 0.63 9.06 19.21
CA LYS A 206 -0.65 9.79 19.17
C LYS A 206 -0.75 10.73 17.96
N ASP A 207 0.33 11.45 17.63
CA ASP A 207 0.38 12.30 16.45
C ASP A 207 0.21 11.49 15.15
N MET A 208 0.91 10.36 15.02
CA MET A 208 0.76 9.47 13.86
C MET A 208 -0.66 8.91 13.74
N CYS A 209 -1.25 8.45 14.85
CA CYS A 209 -2.65 7.99 14.86
C CYS A 209 -3.61 9.09 14.40
N THR A 210 -3.43 10.32 14.91
CA THR A 210 -4.24 11.48 14.53
C THR A 210 -4.14 11.81 13.04
N GLU A 211 -2.96 11.62 12.44
CA GLU A 211 -2.75 11.80 11.00
C GLU A 211 -3.44 10.71 10.17
N LEU A 212 -3.39 9.44 10.59
CA LEU A 212 -4.13 8.37 9.93
C LEU A 212 -5.65 8.60 10.00
N GLU A 213 -6.14 9.09 11.15
CA GLU A 213 -7.54 9.43 11.36
C GLU A 213 -8.00 10.62 10.53
N TRP A 214 -7.18 11.67 10.43
CA TRP A 214 -7.44 12.77 9.50
C TRP A 214 -7.51 12.26 8.06
N PHE A 215 -6.59 11.40 7.66
CA PHE A 215 -6.59 10.87 6.30
C PHE A 215 -7.86 10.06 5.99
N GLU A 216 -8.27 9.20 6.92
CA GLU A 216 -9.52 8.42 6.81
C GLU A 216 -10.74 9.34 6.68
N ASN A 217 -10.85 10.35 7.56
CA ASN A 217 -12.05 11.17 7.68
C ASN A 217 -12.16 12.28 6.64
N ASP A 218 -11.05 12.88 6.21
CA ASP A 218 -11.06 14.08 5.36
C ASP A 218 -10.55 13.79 3.94
N VAL A 219 -9.50 12.98 3.79
CA VAL A 219 -8.91 12.70 2.45
C VAL A 219 -9.69 11.60 1.73
N LEU A 220 -9.82 10.43 2.37
CA LEU A 220 -10.47 9.27 1.77
C LEU A 220 -11.97 9.49 1.55
N SER A 221 -12.64 10.16 2.49
CA SER A 221 -14.07 10.53 2.34
C SER A 221 -14.29 11.48 1.16
N SER A 222 -13.33 12.38 0.90
CA SER A 222 -13.41 13.32 -0.22
C SER A 222 -13.23 12.63 -1.56
N MET A 223 -12.41 11.57 -1.67
CA MET A 223 -12.26 10.80 -2.91
C MET A 223 -13.59 10.29 -3.48
N GLY A 224 -14.56 9.95 -2.63
CA GLY A 224 -15.89 9.53 -3.08
C GLY A 224 -16.82 10.65 -3.51
N ASN A 225 -16.51 11.91 -3.16
CA ASN A 225 -17.35 13.08 -3.35
C ASN A 225 -16.76 14.10 -4.36
N LEU A 226 -15.57 13.83 -4.91
CA LEU A 226 -14.92 14.75 -5.83
C LEU A 226 -15.72 14.94 -7.12
N VAL A 227 -15.97 16.21 -7.45
CA VAL A 227 -16.69 16.65 -8.66
C VAL A 227 -15.73 16.86 -9.85
N SER A 228 -14.42 16.96 -9.59
CA SER A 228 -13.38 17.17 -10.61
C SER A 228 -12.38 16.01 -10.64
N ASP A 229 -12.16 15.46 -11.84
CA ASP A 229 -11.19 14.41 -12.10
C ASP A 229 -9.72 14.87 -11.91
N ASP A 230 -9.46 16.18 -11.88
CA ASP A 230 -8.10 16.73 -11.83
C ASP A 230 -7.37 16.45 -10.50
N ALA A 231 -8.09 16.30 -9.40
CA ALA A 231 -7.51 16.01 -8.08
C ALA A 231 -7.24 14.52 -7.85
N VAL A 232 -7.83 13.64 -8.67
CA VAL A 232 -7.77 12.18 -8.49
C VAL A 232 -6.33 11.64 -8.58
N PRO A 233 -5.49 12.04 -9.55
CA PRO A 233 -4.10 11.57 -9.62
C PRO A 233 -3.26 11.96 -8.40
N PHE A 234 -3.47 13.18 -7.87
CA PHE A 234 -2.79 13.64 -6.67
C PHE A 234 -3.18 12.79 -5.45
N LEU A 235 -4.49 12.56 -5.26
CA LEU A 235 -4.98 11.75 -4.14
C LEU A 235 -4.52 10.30 -4.24
N ILE A 236 -4.48 9.72 -5.44
CA ILE A 236 -3.90 8.38 -5.65
C ILE A 236 -2.44 8.35 -5.18
N GLN A 237 -1.60 9.29 -5.65
CA GLN A 237 -0.19 9.33 -5.24
C GLN A 237 -0.01 9.54 -3.74
N LEU A 238 -0.83 10.39 -3.13
CA LEU A 238 -0.81 10.65 -1.70
C LEU A 238 -1.21 9.39 -0.90
N SER A 239 -2.28 8.70 -1.30
CA SER A 239 -2.73 7.44 -0.69
C SER A 239 -1.69 6.34 -0.83
N GLU A 240 -1.08 6.17 -2.01
CA GLU A 240 0.01 5.20 -2.20
C GLU A 240 1.20 5.49 -1.28
N SER A 241 1.57 6.77 -1.15
CA SER A 241 2.64 7.18 -0.25
C SER A 241 2.30 6.87 1.21
N LEU A 242 1.09 7.19 1.66
CA LEU A 242 0.64 6.88 3.02
C LEU A 242 0.69 5.39 3.31
N LEU A 243 0.10 4.57 2.43
CA LEU A 243 0.05 3.11 2.60
C LEU A 243 1.46 2.50 2.66
N ARG A 244 2.40 3.03 1.87
CA ARG A 244 3.82 2.65 1.95
C ARG A 244 4.45 3.07 3.28
N CYS A 245 4.16 4.28 3.75
CA CYS A 245 4.65 4.78 5.03
C CYS A 245 4.11 3.96 6.22
N VAL A 246 2.86 3.51 6.18
CA VAL A 246 2.31 2.59 7.20
C VAL A 246 3.18 1.35 7.30
N GLY A 247 3.50 0.71 6.17
CA GLY A 247 4.40 -0.43 6.12
C GLY A 247 5.80 -0.14 6.66
N LEU A 248 6.37 1.02 6.33
CA LEU A 248 7.68 1.44 6.82
C LEU A 248 7.68 1.63 8.33
N THR A 249 6.69 2.32 8.89
CA THR A 249 6.56 2.52 10.34
C THR A 249 6.43 1.20 11.07
N MET A 250 5.57 0.32 10.55
CA MET A 250 5.34 -1.01 11.10
C MET A 250 6.59 -1.91 11.03
N ALA A 251 7.44 -1.75 10.02
CA ALA A 251 8.73 -2.45 9.92
C ALA A 251 9.84 -1.82 10.79
N ALA A 252 9.76 -0.51 11.03
CA ALA A 252 10.78 0.25 11.75
C ALA A 252 10.58 0.25 13.27
N PHE A 253 9.36 0.02 13.77
CA PHE A 253 9.04 0.00 15.18
C PHE A 253 8.30 -1.28 15.56
N ASP A 254 8.73 -1.90 16.67
CA ASP A 254 8.10 -3.10 17.20
C ASP A 254 6.90 -2.71 18.08
N PHE A 255 5.72 -2.80 17.51
CA PHE A 255 4.45 -2.53 18.19
C PHE A 255 3.98 -3.70 19.07
N SER A 256 4.78 -4.77 19.21
CA SER A 256 4.45 -5.84 20.14
C SER A 256 4.71 -5.41 21.59
N ALA A 257 3.84 -5.85 22.50
CA ALA A 257 3.99 -5.56 23.92
C ALA A 257 5.25 -6.22 24.55
N GLN A 258 5.98 -7.07 23.81
CA GLN A 258 7.17 -7.76 24.30
C GLN A 258 8.35 -6.80 24.54
N GLN A 259 8.40 -5.65 23.88
CA GLN A 259 9.41 -4.61 24.12
C GLN A 259 9.27 -3.89 25.47
N LEU A 260 8.15 -4.05 26.16
CA LEU A 260 7.81 -3.31 27.39
C LEU A 260 7.95 -4.18 28.65
N GLY A 261 8.34 -5.45 28.49
CA GLY A 261 8.43 -6.44 29.57
C GLY A 261 9.87 -6.71 30.00
N ASP A 262 10.43 -5.87 30.85
CA ASP A 262 11.44 -6.27 31.85
C ASP A 262 11.57 -5.25 33.02
N THR A 263 10.52 -4.47 33.27
CA THR A 263 10.44 -3.54 34.41
C THR A 263 9.27 -3.91 35.32
N ASP A 264 9.49 -3.94 36.64
CA ASP A 264 8.56 -4.39 37.69
C ASP A 264 7.16 -3.70 37.70
N SER A 265 6.93 -2.67 36.87
CA SER A 265 5.61 -2.08 36.57
C SER A 265 5.57 -1.43 35.16
N PRO A 266 5.03 -2.08 34.12
CA PRO A 266 4.93 -1.47 32.79
C PRO A 266 3.98 -0.26 32.82
N ASN A 267 4.38 0.83 32.17
CA ASN A 267 3.55 2.01 31.99
C ASN A 267 2.32 1.65 31.14
N GLU A 268 1.16 1.49 31.78
CA GLU A 268 -0.09 1.07 31.12
C GLU A 268 -0.52 2.04 30.00
N GLU A 269 -0.26 3.35 30.15
CA GLU A 269 -0.58 4.33 29.11
C GLU A 269 0.26 4.09 27.85
N LEU A 270 1.56 3.82 28.02
CA LEU A 270 2.46 3.53 26.91
C LEU A 270 2.06 2.23 26.19
N VAL A 271 1.78 1.16 26.95
CA VAL A 271 1.35 -0.13 26.38
C VAL A 271 0.07 0.04 25.55
N ASN A 272 -0.91 0.76 26.08
CA ASN A 272 -2.17 1.03 25.38
C ASN A 272 -1.93 1.89 24.14
N THR A 273 -1.09 2.93 24.23
CA THR A 273 -0.80 3.82 23.10
C THR A 273 -0.05 3.11 21.97
N VAL A 274 0.93 2.26 22.30
CA VAL A 274 1.67 1.46 21.31
C VAL A 274 0.73 0.56 20.49
N ARG A 275 -0.30 -0.03 21.12
CA ARG A 275 -1.27 -0.88 20.41
C ARG A 275 -2.23 -0.10 19.49
N GLN A 276 -2.43 1.20 19.72
CA GLN A 276 -3.37 2.00 18.94
C GLN A 276 -2.96 2.16 17.48
N TYR A 277 -1.67 2.35 17.19
CA TYR A 277 -1.23 2.64 15.82
C TYR A 277 -1.55 1.49 14.84
N PRO A 278 -1.20 0.22 15.13
CA PRO A 278 -1.61 -0.91 14.29
C PRO A 278 -3.13 -1.03 14.12
N GLU A 279 -3.92 -0.79 15.18
CA GLU A 279 -5.39 -0.84 15.12
C GLU A 279 -5.97 0.24 14.19
N VAL A 280 -5.50 1.49 14.33
CA VAL A 280 -5.90 2.62 13.48
C VAL A 280 -5.45 2.40 12.04
N ALA A 281 -4.24 1.88 11.83
CA ALA A 281 -3.74 1.55 10.49
C ALA A 281 -4.58 0.45 9.81
N CYS A 282 -4.97 -0.59 10.54
CA CYS A 282 -5.89 -1.62 10.04
C CYS A 282 -7.25 -1.03 9.67
N ARG A 283 -7.83 -0.18 10.52
CA ARG A 283 -9.10 0.49 10.24
C ARG A 283 -9.01 1.33 8.95
N LEU A 284 -7.95 2.12 8.80
CA LEU A 284 -7.70 2.92 7.60
C LEU A 284 -7.60 2.03 6.34
N VAL A 285 -6.81 0.95 6.39
CA VAL A 285 -6.66 0.02 5.25
C VAL A 285 -8.01 -0.62 4.87
N VAL A 286 -8.84 -0.98 5.86
CA VAL A 286 -10.20 -1.48 5.61
C VAL A 286 -11.09 -0.38 4.99
N ALA A 287 -10.96 0.88 5.41
CA ALA A 287 -11.74 1.99 4.87
C ALA A 287 -11.50 2.20 3.36
N PHE A 288 -10.29 1.91 2.86
CA PHE A 288 -9.98 1.93 1.42
C PHE A 288 -10.78 0.90 0.62
N CYS A 289 -11.32 -0.16 1.25
CA CYS A 289 -12.11 -1.19 0.56
C CYS A 289 -13.56 -0.77 0.25
N SER A 290 -13.82 0.54 0.24
CA SER A 290 -15.11 1.12 -0.15
C SER A 290 -15.28 1.21 -1.67
N SER A 291 -16.52 1.36 -2.14
CA SER A 291 -16.82 1.38 -3.58
C SER A 291 -16.48 2.68 -4.33
N SER A 292 -15.94 3.65 -3.62
CA SER A 292 -15.47 4.93 -4.16
C SER A 292 -13.98 4.93 -4.46
N THR A 293 -13.22 3.96 -3.97
CA THR A 293 -11.77 3.93 -4.13
C THR A 293 -11.37 3.48 -5.55
N PRO A 294 -10.49 4.22 -6.25
CA PRO A 294 -9.97 3.82 -7.55
C PRO A 294 -9.25 2.46 -7.53
N GLY A 295 -9.43 1.66 -8.57
CA GLY A 295 -8.80 0.35 -8.76
C GLY A 295 -7.27 0.41 -8.83
N SER A 296 -6.71 1.55 -9.23
CA SER A 296 -5.25 1.81 -9.22
C SER A 296 -4.63 1.68 -7.82
N LEU A 297 -5.39 1.97 -6.76
CA LEU A 297 -4.92 1.85 -5.37
C LEU A 297 -4.94 0.43 -4.83
N MET A 298 -5.61 -0.51 -5.52
CA MET A 298 -5.77 -1.88 -5.05
C MET A 298 -4.44 -2.56 -4.70
N PRO A 299 -3.38 -2.52 -5.53
CA PRO A 299 -2.11 -3.14 -5.18
C PRO A 299 -1.47 -2.54 -3.92
N ALA A 300 -1.58 -1.22 -3.72
CA ALA A 300 -1.04 -0.54 -2.55
C ALA A 300 -1.80 -0.90 -1.26
N VAL A 301 -3.13 -0.97 -1.32
CA VAL A 301 -3.99 -1.35 -0.18
C VAL A 301 -3.73 -2.80 0.23
N LEU A 302 -3.68 -3.72 -0.74
CA LEU A 302 -3.39 -5.13 -0.48
C LEU A 302 -1.96 -5.32 0.04
N GLY A 303 -0.99 -4.53 -0.45
CA GLY A 303 0.38 -4.51 0.05
C GLY A 303 0.48 -4.06 1.50
N ALA A 304 -0.22 -2.98 1.88
CA ALA A 304 -0.27 -2.50 3.25
C ALA A 304 -0.97 -3.50 4.19
N ALA A 305 -2.09 -4.09 3.77
CA ALA A 305 -2.76 -5.14 4.52
C ALA A 305 -1.83 -6.33 4.79
N LYS A 306 -1.09 -6.78 3.76
CA LYS A 306 -0.09 -7.84 3.89
C LYS A 306 0.97 -7.49 4.95
N GLN A 307 1.52 -6.29 4.91
CA GLN A 307 2.56 -5.85 5.85
C GLN A 307 2.06 -5.79 7.29
N LEU A 308 0.83 -5.31 7.49
CA LEU A 308 0.18 -5.29 8.81
C LEU A 308 -0.06 -6.71 9.36
N LEU A 309 -0.39 -7.68 8.50
CA LEU A 309 -0.57 -9.09 8.90
C LEU A 309 0.75 -9.80 9.25
N GLU A 310 1.88 -9.37 8.68
CA GLU A 310 3.19 -9.95 8.98
C GLU A 310 3.68 -9.62 10.39
N ILE A 311 3.02 -8.68 11.08
CA ILE A 311 3.42 -8.21 12.41
C ILE A 311 2.37 -8.69 13.41
N GLU A 312 2.77 -9.66 14.23
CA GLU A 312 1.93 -10.35 15.23
C GLU A 312 1.57 -9.44 16.43
N CYS A 313 1.05 -8.24 16.18
CA CYS A 313 0.74 -7.22 17.20
C CYS A 313 -0.76 -6.97 17.41
N ILE A 314 -1.62 -7.49 16.52
CA ILE A 314 -3.07 -7.25 16.57
C ILE A 314 -3.81 -8.56 16.84
N ASP A 315 -4.67 -8.52 17.86
CA ASP A 315 -5.57 -9.61 18.21
C ASP A 315 -6.71 -9.71 17.18
N GLY A 316 -6.91 -10.92 16.64
CA GLY A 316 -7.88 -11.18 15.58
C GLY A 316 -7.35 -10.86 14.18
N ASP A 317 -8.17 -11.14 13.16
CA ASP A 317 -7.86 -10.86 11.75
C ASP A 317 -8.74 -9.70 11.23
N PRO A 318 -8.50 -8.45 11.68
CA PRO A 318 -9.31 -7.29 11.28
C PRO A 318 -9.21 -6.96 9.78
N LEU A 319 -8.26 -7.60 9.08
CA LEU A 319 -8.00 -7.41 7.66
C LEU A 319 -8.66 -8.47 6.76
N ILE A 320 -9.36 -9.48 7.31
CA ILE A 320 -10.20 -10.39 6.49
C ILE A 320 -11.18 -9.62 5.59
N PRO A 321 -11.86 -8.54 6.05
CA PRO A 321 -12.70 -7.73 5.19
C PRO A 321 -11.99 -7.17 3.96
N VAL A 322 -10.67 -6.91 4.03
CA VAL A 322 -9.88 -6.48 2.86
C VAL A 322 -9.86 -7.59 1.82
N LEU A 323 -9.52 -8.81 2.22
CA LEU A 323 -9.51 -10.00 1.36
C LEU A 323 -10.89 -10.25 0.73
N ASP A 324 -11.93 -10.21 1.55
CA ASP A 324 -13.31 -10.48 1.16
C ASP A 324 -13.90 -9.40 0.24
N SER A 325 -13.37 -8.17 0.28
CA SER A 325 -13.85 -7.05 -0.53
C SER A 325 -13.34 -7.06 -1.98
N VAL A 326 -12.19 -7.69 -2.24
CA VAL A 326 -11.51 -7.64 -3.55
C VAL A 326 -12.41 -8.06 -4.71
N PRO A 327 -13.18 -9.17 -4.64
CA PRO A 327 -14.03 -9.57 -5.75
C PRO A 327 -15.06 -8.50 -6.14
N LYS A 328 -15.71 -7.90 -5.13
CA LYS A 328 -16.69 -6.83 -5.34
C LYS A 328 -16.04 -5.55 -5.86
N TRP A 329 -14.84 -5.22 -5.37
CA TRP A 329 -14.10 -4.05 -5.83
C TRP A 329 -13.71 -4.17 -7.31
N LEU A 330 -13.18 -5.33 -7.72
CA LEU A 330 -12.82 -5.60 -9.13
C LEU A 330 -14.02 -5.48 -10.07
N ILE A 331 -15.17 -6.06 -9.70
CA ILE A 331 -16.39 -5.98 -10.51
C ILE A 331 -16.81 -4.52 -10.70
N LYS A 332 -16.81 -3.72 -9.63
CA LYS A 332 -17.15 -2.29 -9.71
C LYS A 332 -16.18 -1.47 -10.54
N CYS A 333 -14.90 -1.82 -10.53
CA CYS A 333 -13.91 -1.14 -11.38
C CYS A 333 -14.19 -1.40 -12.86
N VAL A 334 -14.59 -2.63 -13.21
CA VAL A 334 -14.99 -2.97 -14.59
C VAL A 334 -16.26 -2.23 -15.00
N GLU A 335 -17.25 -2.15 -14.12
CA GLU A 335 -18.49 -1.37 -14.36
C GLU A 335 -18.22 0.12 -14.61
N LYS A 336 -17.17 0.68 -13.99
CA LYS A 336 -16.78 2.09 -14.10
C LYS A 336 -15.70 2.35 -15.16
N GLU A 337 -15.27 1.33 -15.91
CA GLU A 337 -14.14 1.40 -16.86
C GLU A 337 -12.84 1.94 -16.23
N ASP A 338 -12.61 1.62 -14.95
CA ASP A 338 -11.44 2.07 -14.22
C ASP A 338 -10.16 1.31 -14.63
N ASN A 339 -9.02 2.00 -14.60
CA ASN A 339 -7.75 1.44 -15.02
C ASN A 339 -7.11 0.61 -13.89
N ILE A 340 -7.05 -0.70 -14.08
CA ILE A 340 -6.40 -1.64 -13.16
C ILE A 340 -5.17 -2.24 -13.82
N ASP A 341 -4.01 -2.14 -13.15
CA ASP A 341 -2.86 -2.99 -13.47
C ASP A 341 -3.17 -4.43 -13.03
N GLU A 342 -3.65 -5.23 -13.99
CA GLU A 342 -4.03 -6.63 -13.78
C GLU A 342 -2.90 -7.45 -13.13
N LYS A 343 -1.64 -7.19 -13.53
CA LYS A 343 -0.51 -7.93 -13.00
C LYS A 343 -0.25 -7.54 -11.55
N ALA A 344 -0.08 -6.25 -11.28
CA ALA A 344 0.19 -5.77 -9.92
C ALA A 344 -0.93 -6.12 -8.94
N ALA A 345 -2.19 -5.98 -9.36
CA ALA A 345 -3.35 -6.33 -8.54
C ALA A 345 -3.40 -7.83 -8.23
N SER A 346 -3.19 -8.68 -9.25
CA SER A 346 -3.20 -10.14 -9.06
C SER A 346 -2.04 -10.64 -8.19
N ASP A 347 -0.84 -10.08 -8.35
CA ASP A 347 0.33 -10.45 -7.55
C ASP A 347 0.11 -10.03 -6.08
N ALA A 348 -0.39 -8.82 -5.84
CA ALA A 348 -0.70 -8.34 -4.49
C ALA A 348 -1.81 -9.18 -3.83
N TYR A 349 -2.88 -9.52 -4.55
CA TYR A 349 -3.98 -10.33 -4.02
C TYR A 349 -3.54 -11.76 -3.70
N LEU A 350 -2.75 -12.39 -4.57
CA LEU A 350 -2.17 -13.71 -4.30
C LEU A 350 -1.25 -13.71 -3.09
N MET A 351 -0.44 -12.64 -2.91
CA MET A 351 0.44 -12.52 -1.77
C MET A 351 -0.34 -12.35 -0.47
N LEU A 352 -1.44 -11.58 -0.48
CA LEU A 352 -2.31 -11.43 0.69
C LEU A 352 -2.93 -12.79 1.09
N TRP A 353 -3.45 -13.55 0.14
CA TRP A 353 -3.95 -14.91 0.38
C TRP A 353 -2.91 -15.81 1.03
N LYS A 354 -1.66 -15.80 0.52
CA LYS A 354 -0.58 -16.61 1.10
C LYS A 354 -0.28 -16.20 2.54
N THR A 355 -0.22 -14.90 2.81
CA THR A 355 0.01 -14.40 4.17
C THR A 355 -1.09 -14.85 5.14
N PHE A 356 -2.37 -14.82 4.74
CA PHE A 356 -3.45 -15.39 5.57
C PHE A 356 -3.30 -16.90 5.79
N LEU A 357 -3.04 -17.65 4.73
CA LEU A 357 -2.90 -19.11 4.81
C LEU A 357 -1.69 -19.57 5.66
N ASP A 358 -0.67 -18.73 5.79
CA ASP A 358 0.51 -19.01 6.62
C ASP A 358 0.27 -18.69 8.11
N ARG A 359 -0.80 -17.95 8.46
CA ARG A 359 -1.15 -17.62 9.85
C ARG A 359 -1.85 -18.77 10.54
N LYS A 360 -1.56 -18.94 11.84
CA LYS A 360 -2.17 -19.99 12.69
C LYS A 360 -3.62 -19.69 13.06
N ASP A 361 -3.97 -18.40 13.17
CA ASP A 361 -5.29 -17.96 13.61
C ASP A 361 -6.33 -17.98 12.48
N TYR A 362 -5.87 -18.09 11.22
CA TYR A 362 -6.73 -18.17 10.06
C TYR A 362 -7.31 -19.58 9.93
N THR A 363 -8.60 -19.71 10.26
CA THR A 363 -9.27 -21.01 10.33
C THR A 363 -9.76 -21.50 8.98
N GLU A 364 -10.04 -22.81 8.89
CA GLU A 364 -10.66 -23.40 7.70
C GLU A 364 -12.06 -22.81 7.41
N GLU A 365 -12.82 -22.47 8.45
CA GLU A 365 -14.13 -21.81 8.30
C GLU A 365 -14.01 -20.42 7.66
N MET A 366 -12.98 -19.65 8.03
CA MET A 366 -12.69 -18.35 7.43
C MET A 366 -12.30 -18.50 5.96
N LEU A 367 -11.44 -19.48 5.65
CA LEU A 367 -11.07 -19.81 4.28
C LEU A 367 -12.30 -20.17 3.43
N ASP A 368 -13.15 -21.07 3.92
CA ASP A 368 -14.35 -21.51 3.20
C ASP A 368 -15.31 -20.34 2.95
N LYS A 369 -15.44 -19.41 3.91
CA LYS A 369 -16.22 -18.18 3.76
C LYS A 369 -15.65 -17.27 2.67
N SER A 370 -14.35 -16.97 2.69
CA SER A 370 -13.69 -16.10 1.69
C SER A 370 -13.73 -16.71 0.28
N ILE A 371 -13.57 -18.04 0.17
CA ILE A 371 -13.74 -18.77 -1.09
C ILE A 371 -15.17 -18.70 -1.59
N ASN A 372 -16.16 -18.85 -0.71
CA ASN A 372 -17.57 -18.70 -1.06
C ASN A 372 -17.88 -17.29 -1.61
N ILE A 373 -17.32 -16.25 -1.00
CA ILE A 373 -17.49 -14.87 -1.49
C ILE A 373 -16.94 -14.75 -2.92
N CYS A 374 -15.74 -15.28 -3.20
CA CYS A 374 -15.19 -15.29 -4.56
C CYS A 374 -16.11 -16.02 -5.55
N ALA A 375 -16.55 -17.23 -5.21
CA ALA A 375 -17.39 -18.05 -6.10
C ALA A 375 -18.75 -17.40 -6.41
N VAL A 376 -19.42 -16.88 -5.39
CA VAL A 376 -20.73 -16.23 -5.53
C VAL A 376 -20.61 -14.90 -6.30
N MET A 377 -19.58 -14.09 -6.03
CA MET A 377 -19.39 -12.83 -6.75
C MET A 377 -19.09 -13.05 -8.24
N LEU A 378 -18.24 -14.03 -8.57
CA LEU A 378 -17.96 -14.39 -9.96
C LEU A 378 -19.19 -14.95 -10.68
N LEU A 379 -19.97 -15.81 -10.01
CA LEU A 379 -21.19 -16.36 -10.58
C LEU A 379 -22.24 -15.26 -10.86
N ASN A 380 -22.45 -14.36 -9.90
CA ASN A 380 -23.38 -13.24 -10.06
C ASN A 380 -22.92 -12.30 -11.18
N TYR A 381 -21.62 -12.04 -11.29
CA TYR A 381 -21.05 -11.23 -12.37
C TYR A 381 -21.30 -11.86 -13.74
N LEU A 382 -21.04 -13.16 -13.91
CA LEU A 382 -21.33 -13.87 -15.16
C LEU A 382 -22.82 -13.90 -15.47
N THR A 383 -23.65 -14.11 -14.45
CA THR A 383 -25.12 -14.11 -14.61
C THR A 383 -25.60 -12.76 -15.14
N GLN A 384 -25.17 -11.66 -14.52
CA GLN A 384 -25.51 -10.32 -14.99
C GLN A 384 -25.01 -10.06 -16.43
N SER A 385 -23.75 -10.42 -16.72
CA SER A 385 -23.21 -10.25 -18.08
C SER A 385 -23.95 -11.08 -19.13
N ASN A 386 -24.45 -12.26 -18.76
CA ASN A 386 -25.18 -13.15 -19.66
C ASN A 386 -26.63 -12.67 -19.85
N GLU A 387 -27.25 -12.16 -18.78
CA GLU A 387 -28.55 -11.47 -18.85
C GLU A 387 -28.50 -10.27 -19.80
N ASP A 388 -27.46 -9.43 -19.69
CA ASP A 388 -27.29 -8.24 -20.53
C ASP A 388 -27.08 -8.60 -22.02
N LYS A 389 -26.40 -9.73 -22.29
CA LYS A 389 -26.15 -10.24 -23.66
C LYS A 389 -27.25 -11.15 -24.19
N ARG A 390 -28.14 -11.63 -23.32
CA ARG A 390 -29.11 -12.70 -23.57
C ARG A 390 -28.49 -13.96 -24.18
N ASP A 391 -27.26 -14.28 -23.76
CA ASP A 391 -26.51 -15.43 -24.25
C ASP A 391 -25.55 -15.91 -23.16
N VAL A 392 -25.25 -17.22 -23.19
CA VAL A 392 -24.28 -17.86 -22.31
C VAL A 392 -23.10 -18.33 -23.17
N PRO A 393 -22.04 -17.51 -23.32
CA PRO A 393 -20.93 -17.83 -24.20
C PRO A 393 -20.12 -19.03 -23.65
N ASP A 394 -19.74 -19.95 -24.54
CA ASP A 394 -18.92 -21.12 -24.19
C ASP A 394 -17.43 -20.71 -24.08
N PRO A 395 -16.80 -20.81 -22.89
CA PRO A 395 -15.40 -20.43 -22.67
C PRO A 395 -14.37 -21.22 -23.49
N ARG A 396 -14.76 -22.33 -24.11
CA ARG A 396 -13.87 -23.18 -24.92
C ARG A 396 -13.73 -22.68 -26.36
N LEU A 397 -14.58 -21.75 -26.78
CA LEU A 397 -14.53 -21.20 -28.13
C LEU A 397 -13.35 -20.21 -28.27
N HIS A 398 -12.77 -20.14 -29.47
CA HIS A 398 -11.56 -19.36 -29.73
C HIS A 398 -11.75 -17.84 -29.66
N ASP A 399 -12.99 -17.37 -29.81
CA ASP A 399 -13.41 -15.98 -29.74
C ASP A 399 -13.83 -15.55 -28.32
N TYR A 400 -13.80 -16.46 -27.35
CA TYR A 400 -14.12 -16.12 -25.97
C TYR A 400 -13.01 -15.26 -25.33
N GLU A 401 -13.36 -14.04 -24.95
CA GLU A 401 -12.47 -13.15 -24.21
C GLU A 401 -12.70 -13.27 -22.70
N VAL A 402 -11.63 -13.57 -21.97
CA VAL A 402 -11.67 -13.67 -20.51
C VAL A 402 -11.79 -12.27 -19.92
N THR A 403 -12.85 -12.06 -19.16
CA THR A 403 -13.10 -10.79 -18.44
C THR A 403 -12.08 -10.55 -17.32
N LEU A 404 -11.85 -9.28 -16.98
CA LEU A 404 -10.88 -8.87 -15.98
C LEU A 404 -11.08 -9.54 -14.59
N PRO A 405 -12.30 -9.64 -14.02
CA PRO A 405 -12.49 -10.27 -12.71
C PRO A 405 -12.14 -11.76 -12.73
N ILE A 406 -12.49 -12.47 -13.81
CA ILE A 406 -12.15 -13.88 -13.99
C ILE A 406 -10.64 -14.06 -14.14
N SER A 407 -9.98 -13.22 -14.96
CA SER A 407 -8.54 -13.32 -15.16
C SER A 407 -7.76 -13.12 -13.85
N ILE A 408 -8.10 -12.09 -13.06
CA ILE A 408 -7.42 -11.81 -11.80
C ILE A 408 -7.74 -12.87 -10.74
N ILE A 409 -9.01 -13.07 -10.41
CA ILE A 409 -9.43 -13.89 -9.27
C ILE A 409 -9.17 -15.37 -9.55
N LEU A 410 -9.62 -15.86 -10.71
CA LEU A 410 -9.56 -17.29 -11.02
C LEU A 410 -8.18 -17.66 -11.56
N HIS A 411 -7.76 -17.09 -12.69
CA HIS A 411 -6.58 -17.56 -13.43
C HIS A 411 -5.25 -17.16 -12.78
N ARG A 412 -5.18 -15.97 -12.16
CA ARG A 412 -3.94 -15.46 -11.57
C ARG A 412 -3.82 -15.66 -10.06
N VAL A 413 -4.92 -15.85 -9.34
CA VAL A 413 -4.89 -16.06 -7.88
C VAL A 413 -5.25 -17.49 -7.51
N ILE A 414 -6.50 -17.93 -7.72
CA ILE A 414 -6.97 -19.26 -7.30
C ILE A 414 -6.14 -20.37 -7.96
N PHE A 415 -5.87 -20.27 -9.26
CA PHE A 415 -5.10 -21.27 -10.01
C PHE A 415 -3.63 -21.37 -9.59
N LYS A 416 -3.10 -20.38 -8.87
CA LYS A 416 -1.70 -20.40 -8.42
C LYS A 416 -1.49 -21.14 -7.11
N ASN A 417 -2.56 -21.45 -6.38
CA ASN A 417 -2.48 -22.14 -5.10
C ASN A 417 -3.38 -23.41 -5.10
N LYS A 418 -2.77 -24.56 -4.80
CA LYS A 418 -3.46 -25.86 -4.79
C LYS A 418 -4.63 -25.89 -3.78
N LEU A 419 -4.45 -25.31 -2.59
CA LEU A 419 -5.48 -25.30 -1.56
C LEU A 419 -6.68 -24.45 -1.99
N LEU A 420 -6.42 -23.23 -2.47
CA LEU A 420 -7.47 -22.33 -2.97
C LEU A 420 -8.26 -22.98 -4.11
N MET A 421 -7.59 -23.58 -5.10
CA MET A 421 -8.24 -24.31 -6.18
C MET A 421 -9.12 -25.46 -5.67
N THR A 422 -8.60 -26.26 -4.72
CA THR A 422 -9.35 -27.42 -4.19
C THR A 422 -10.62 -26.95 -3.49
N LYS A 423 -10.50 -25.96 -2.58
CA LYS A 423 -11.64 -25.37 -1.87
C LYS A 423 -12.63 -24.68 -2.80
N PHE A 424 -12.13 -23.99 -3.83
CA PHE A 424 -12.99 -23.36 -4.83
C PHE A 424 -13.81 -24.39 -5.60
N MET A 425 -13.21 -25.50 -6.03
CA MET A 425 -13.92 -26.57 -6.72
C MET A 425 -14.93 -27.31 -5.82
N GLU A 426 -14.60 -27.55 -4.55
CA GLU A 426 -15.55 -28.07 -3.56
C GLU A 426 -16.76 -27.15 -3.43
N ARG A 427 -16.50 -25.83 -3.38
CA ARG A 427 -17.58 -24.84 -3.31
C ARG A 427 -18.42 -24.79 -4.58
N MET A 428 -17.81 -24.89 -5.76
CA MET A 428 -18.53 -24.99 -7.04
C MET A 428 -19.44 -26.22 -7.08
N GLY A 429 -19.02 -27.35 -6.50
CA GLY A 429 -19.89 -28.51 -6.32
C GLY A 429 -21.09 -28.22 -5.42
N GLY A 430 -20.86 -27.56 -4.28
CA GLY A 430 -21.94 -27.11 -3.41
C GLY A 430 -22.94 -26.15 -4.09
N LEU A 431 -22.44 -25.24 -4.93
CA LEU A 431 -23.28 -24.31 -5.70
C LEU A 431 -24.07 -25.03 -6.80
N SER A 432 -23.43 -25.93 -7.53
CA SER A 432 -24.07 -26.71 -8.61
C SER A 432 -25.22 -27.57 -8.10
N CYS A 433 -25.12 -28.05 -6.86
CA CYS A 433 -26.15 -28.82 -6.16
C CYS A 433 -27.14 -27.93 -5.38
N SER A 434 -27.01 -26.61 -5.38
CA SER A 434 -27.84 -25.72 -4.58
C SER A 434 -29.19 -25.43 -5.25
N ASP A 435 -30.26 -25.45 -4.47
CA ASP A 435 -31.59 -25.02 -4.92
C ASP A 435 -31.65 -23.49 -5.14
N LEU A 436 -30.61 -22.72 -4.77
CA LEU A 436 -30.54 -21.30 -5.08
C LEU A 436 -30.39 -21.02 -6.59
N LEU A 437 -29.89 -22.00 -7.35
CA LEU A 437 -29.85 -21.96 -8.82
C LEU A 437 -31.15 -22.44 -9.46
N TYR A 438 -32.02 -23.08 -8.66
CA TYR A 438 -33.19 -23.83 -9.10
C TYR A 438 -34.31 -23.66 -8.07
N SER A 439 -35.16 -22.65 -8.26
CA SER A 439 -36.31 -22.41 -7.36
C SER A 439 -37.59 -22.31 -8.16
N ASP A 440 -38.67 -22.91 -7.65
CA ASP A 440 -40.02 -22.84 -8.25
C ASP A 440 -40.56 -21.40 -8.37
N SER A 441 -39.93 -20.43 -7.71
CA SER A 441 -40.28 -19.01 -7.77
C SER A 441 -39.63 -18.23 -8.92
N LEU A 442 -38.68 -18.82 -9.66
CA LEU A 442 -38.03 -18.20 -10.80
C LEU A 442 -38.67 -18.71 -12.10
N ASP A 443 -38.72 -17.86 -13.13
CA ASP A 443 -39.12 -18.32 -14.47
C ASP A 443 -38.07 -19.28 -15.06
N GLY A 444 -38.48 -20.04 -16.07
CA GLY A 444 -37.62 -21.03 -16.72
C GLY A 444 -36.36 -20.38 -17.31
N ASP A 445 -36.50 -19.20 -17.90
CA ASP A 445 -35.42 -18.44 -18.52
C ASP A 445 -34.35 -18.01 -17.51
N ALA A 446 -34.72 -17.41 -16.38
CA ALA A 446 -33.76 -17.04 -15.35
C ALA A 446 -33.09 -18.28 -14.72
N CYS A 447 -33.81 -19.39 -14.58
CA CYS A 447 -33.21 -20.65 -14.13
C CYS A 447 -32.13 -21.13 -15.12
N LEU A 448 -32.43 -21.13 -16.42
CA LEU A 448 -31.48 -21.56 -17.45
C LEU A 448 -30.28 -20.61 -17.54
N LEU A 449 -30.47 -19.30 -17.42
CA LEU A 449 -29.37 -18.33 -17.39
C LEU A 449 -28.44 -18.54 -16.19
N ARG A 450 -28.98 -18.79 -14.99
CA ARG A 450 -28.17 -19.08 -13.80
C ARG A 450 -27.43 -20.40 -13.89
N LEU A 451 -28.11 -21.46 -14.36
CA LEU A 451 -27.48 -22.76 -14.60
C LEU A 451 -26.40 -22.68 -15.67
N GLY A 452 -26.66 -21.96 -16.76
CA GLY A 452 -25.69 -21.68 -17.82
C GLY A 452 -24.48 -20.90 -17.31
N SER A 453 -24.69 -19.86 -16.51
CA SER A 453 -23.60 -19.09 -15.88
C SER A 453 -22.78 -19.93 -14.91
N CYS A 454 -23.43 -20.86 -14.19
CA CYS A 454 -22.73 -21.84 -13.36
C CYS A 454 -21.88 -22.80 -14.21
N ALA A 455 -22.44 -23.33 -15.30
CA ALA A 455 -21.71 -24.18 -16.25
C ALA A 455 -20.52 -23.43 -16.87
N GLN A 456 -20.70 -22.17 -17.26
CA GLN A 456 -19.64 -21.30 -17.76
C GLN A 456 -18.52 -21.13 -16.74
N LEU A 457 -18.86 -20.86 -15.46
CA LEU A 457 -17.86 -20.73 -14.40
C LEU A 457 -17.13 -22.05 -14.15
N VAL A 458 -17.82 -23.19 -14.20
CA VAL A 458 -17.23 -24.53 -14.09
C VAL A 458 -16.29 -24.81 -15.26
N LEU A 459 -16.65 -24.43 -16.49
CA LEU A 459 -15.79 -24.56 -17.67
C LEU A 459 -14.55 -23.67 -17.59
N LEU A 460 -14.69 -22.45 -17.06
CA LEU A 460 -13.55 -21.56 -16.77
C LEU A 460 -12.58 -22.17 -15.76
N CYS A 461 -13.02 -23.13 -14.93
CA CYS A 461 -12.15 -23.87 -14.02
C CYS A 461 -11.38 -25.01 -14.69
N ASP A 462 -11.65 -25.36 -15.95
CA ASP A 462 -10.92 -26.43 -16.65
C ASP A 462 -9.51 -26.01 -17.04
N LEU A 463 -8.58 -26.28 -16.14
CA LEU A 463 -7.15 -26.01 -16.30
C LEU A 463 -6.57 -26.57 -17.61
N THR A 464 -7.06 -27.71 -18.09
CA THR A 464 -6.56 -28.33 -19.33
C THR A 464 -6.99 -27.58 -20.58
N ALA A 465 -8.21 -27.07 -20.61
CA ALA A 465 -8.71 -26.21 -21.69
C ALA A 465 -7.91 -24.90 -21.80
N HIS A 466 -7.40 -24.39 -20.68
CA HIS A 466 -6.59 -23.19 -20.62
C HIS A 466 -5.08 -23.45 -20.81
N GLY A 467 -4.67 -24.67 -21.19
CA GLY A 467 -3.26 -25.03 -21.39
C GLY A 467 -2.42 -25.05 -20.11
N VAL A 468 -3.05 -25.07 -18.93
CA VAL A 468 -2.37 -25.09 -17.64
C VAL A 468 -1.96 -26.52 -17.30
N LEU A 469 -0.66 -26.81 -17.39
CA LEU A 469 -0.11 -28.14 -17.16
C LEU A 469 0.16 -28.47 -15.69
N LYS A 470 0.25 -27.45 -14.81
CA LYS A 470 0.56 -27.61 -13.39
C LYS A 470 -0.11 -26.51 -12.55
N VAL A 471 -0.63 -26.88 -11.38
CA VAL A 471 -1.11 -25.96 -10.33
C VAL A 471 -0.31 -26.20 -9.06
N GLY A 472 0.37 -25.16 -8.55
CA GLY A 472 1.28 -25.31 -7.40
C GLY A 472 2.37 -26.37 -7.60
N GLY A 473 2.82 -26.58 -8.84
CA GLY A 473 3.78 -27.63 -9.20
C GLY A 473 3.20 -29.04 -9.41
N SER A 474 1.89 -29.23 -9.18
CA SER A 474 1.21 -30.53 -9.26
C SER A 474 0.45 -30.72 -10.58
N THR A 475 0.77 -31.80 -11.32
CA THR A 475 0.00 -32.25 -12.50
C THR A 475 -1.25 -33.04 -12.10
N SER A 476 -1.25 -33.69 -10.93
CA SER A 476 -2.40 -34.48 -10.46
C SER A 476 -3.57 -33.62 -10.02
N THR A 477 -3.30 -32.39 -9.53
CA THR A 477 -4.35 -31.40 -9.23
C THR A 477 -5.11 -31.02 -10.51
N VAL A 478 -4.40 -30.81 -11.62
CA VAL A 478 -5.00 -30.51 -12.93
C VAL A 478 -5.96 -31.62 -13.37
N GLN A 479 -5.52 -32.88 -13.32
CA GLN A 479 -6.36 -34.02 -13.71
C GLN A 479 -7.60 -34.19 -12.82
N ARG A 480 -7.46 -33.98 -11.50
CA ARG A 480 -8.59 -34.03 -10.57
C ARG A 480 -9.59 -32.92 -10.84
N THR A 481 -9.12 -31.70 -11.06
CA THR A 481 -9.99 -30.57 -11.41
C THR A 481 -10.73 -30.83 -12.72
N SER A 482 -10.07 -31.30 -13.78
CA SER A 482 -10.74 -31.61 -15.05
C SER A 482 -11.70 -32.81 -14.98
N GLN A 483 -11.51 -33.72 -14.02
CA GLN A 483 -12.52 -34.75 -13.74
C GLN A 483 -13.72 -34.14 -13.00
N ALA A 484 -13.47 -33.36 -11.94
CA ALA A 484 -14.52 -32.68 -11.19
C ALA A 484 -15.36 -31.75 -12.09
N VAL A 485 -14.74 -31.03 -13.02
CA VAL A 485 -15.45 -30.22 -14.03
C VAL A 485 -16.43 -31.07 -14.83
N ARG A 486 -16.02 -32.26 -15.29
CA ARG A 486 -16.90 -33.17 -16.04
C ARG A 486 -18.08 -33.65 -15.19
N ASP A 487 -17.80 -34.07 -13.96
CA ASP A 487 -18.82 -34.56 -13.04
C ASP A 487 -19.83 -33.45 -12.70
N LEU A 488 -19.36 -32.20 -12.51
CA LEU A 488 -20.23 -31.05 -12.26
C LEU A 488 -21.09 -30.67 -13.48
N LEU A 489 -20.54 -30.75 -14.69
CA LEU A 489 -21.29 -30.48 -15.91
C LEU A 489 -22.41 -31.51 -16.13
N GLU A 490 -22.21 -32.77 -15.73
CA GLU A 490 -23.25 -33.80 -15.76
C GLU A 490 -24.41 -33.46 -14.80
N ILE A 491 -24.08 -33.03 -13.57
CA ILE A 491 -25.08 -32.58 -12.59
C ILE A 491 -25.88 -31.37 -13.11
N ILE A 492 -25.19 -30.39 -13.70
CA ILE A 492 -25.84 -29.19 -14.25
C ILE A 492 -26.72 -29.57 -15.45
N HIS A 493 -26.28 -30.50 -16.30
CA HIS A 493 -27.06 -30.99 -17.43
C HIS A 493 -28.38 -31.64 -16.99
N GLU A 494 -28.36 -32.51 -15.99
CA GLU A 494 -29.58 -33.11 -15.43
C GLU A 494 -30.57 -32.04 -14.92
N ARG A 495 -30.06 -30.97 -14.30
CA ARG A 495 -30.88 -29.86 -13.80
C ARG A 495 -31.48 -29.03 -14.93
N VAL A 496 -30.71 -28.75 -15.97
CA VAL A 496 -31.20 -28.08 -17.18
C VAL A 496 -32.32 -28.90 -17.81
N GLU A 497 -32.17 -30.23 -17.91
CA GLU A 497 -33.25 -31.09 -18.39
C GLU A 497 -34.50 -31.04 -17.49
N SER A 498 -34.32 -30.95 -16.17
CA SER A 498 -35.43 -30.82 -15.23
C SER A 498 -36.19 -29.50 -15.43
N VAL A 499 -35.48 -28.38 -15.59
CA VAL A 499 -36.10 -27.08 -15.91
C VAL A 499 -36.87 -27.17 -17.22
N ALA A 500 -36.25 -27.68 -18.28
CA ALA A 500 -36.88 -27.82 -19.59
C ALA A 500 -38.17 -28.68 -19.55
N LYS A 501 -38.24 -29.68 -18.66
CA LYS A 501 -39.42 -30.56 -18.51
C LYS A 501 -40.50 -29.96 -17.62
N ASN A 502 -40.13 -29.29 -16.52
CA ASN A 502 -41.05 -28.93 -15.44
C ASN A 502 -41.40 -27.43 -15.38
N ASN A 503 -40.52 -26.57 -15.91
CA ASN A 503 -40.67 -25.12 -15.96
C ASN A 503 -40.08 -24.61 -17.29
N PRO A 504 -40.71 -24.97 -18.43
CA PRO A 504 -40.12 -24.71 -19.74
C PRO A 504 -39.95 -23.20 -19.97
N PRO A 505 -38.81 -22.78 -20.56
CA PRO A 505 -38.58 -21.39 -20.95
C PRO A 505 -39.63 -20.90 -21.95
N GLU A 506 -39.84 -19.57 -22.03
CA GLU A 506 -40.76 -19.00 -23.02
C GLU A 506 -40.16 -19.00 -24.44
N ASP A 507 -38.83 -18.92 -24.56
CA ASP A 507 -38.05 -18.92 -25.83
C ASP A 507 -37.32 -20.25 -26.11
#